data_AF-A0A453NA67-F1
#
_entry.id   AF-A0A453NA67-F1
#
_cell.length_a   1.000
_cell.length_b   1.000
_cell.length_c   1.000
_cell.angle_alpha   90.00
_cell.angle_beta   90.00
_cell.angle_gamma   90.00
#
_symmetry.space_group_name_H-M   'P 1'
#
loop_
_entity.id
_entity.type
_entity.pdbx_description
1 polymer ?
#
loop_
_entity_poly.entity_id
_entity_poly.type
_entity_poly.pdbx_seq_one_letter_code
_entity_poly.pdbx_strand_id
1 'polypeptide(L)' 'LRSTPPGRLSIRGRVYPAILPVDGSKVPGKVWQGITDRELDVLDIFEDEEYVRETVGISLAVSPFAGLGLCSSRW' A
#
# COMPACT_ATOMS: atom_id res chain seq x y z
N LEU A 1 -4.64 5.87 -21.90
CA LEU A 1 -4.48 4.77 -20.93
C LEU A 1 -3.69 5.29 -19.74
N ARG A 2 -4.21 5.23 -18.51
CA ARG A 2 -3.42 5.65 -17.34
C ARG A 2 -2.35 4.59 -17.10
N SER A 3 -1.08 4.96 -17.19
CA SER A 3 0.06 4.09 -16.88
C SER A 3 0.00 3.68 -15.41
N THR A 4 0.05 2.38 -15.12
CA THR A 4 0.15 1.90 -13.74
C THR A 4 1.51 2.33 -13.18
N PRO A 5 1.56 3.02 -12.02
CA PRO A 5 2.83 3.45 -11.45
C PRO A 5 3.71 2.23 -11.11
N PRO A 6 5.04 2.34 -11.25
CA PRO A 6 5.96 1.23 -10.98
C PRO A 6 5.74 0.73 -9.54
N GLY A 7 5.61 -0.60 -9.40
CA GLY A 7 5.31 -1.27 -8.14
C GLY A 7 3.84 -1.61 -7.89
N ARG A 8 2.87 -0.99 -8.60
CA ARG A 8 1.47 -1.47 -8.62
C ARG A 8 1.23 -2.31 -9.87
N LEU A 9 0.69 -3.51 -9.72
CA LEU A 9 0.44 -4.42 -10.84
C LEU A 9 -0.95 -5.05 -10.72
N SER A 10 -1.69 -5.10 -11.83
CA SER A 10 -3.00 -5.74 -11.88
C SER A 10 -2.82 -7.26 -11.95
N ILE A 11 -3.45 -7.99 -11.03
CA ILE A 11 -3.51 -9.45 -11.06
C ILE A 11 -4.74 -9.86 -11.87
N ARG A 12 -4.58 -10.81 -12.79
CA ARG A 12 -5.69 -11.32 -13.60
C ARG A 12 -6.78 -11.90 -12.69
N GLY A 13 -8.02 -11.48 -12.92
CA GLY A 13 -9.17 -11.95 -12.15
C GLY A 13 -9.37 -11.25 -10.80
N ARG A 14 -8.57 -10.21 -10.49
CA ARG A 14 -8.74 -9.40 -9.27
C ARG A 14 -9.15 -7.97 -9.60
N VAL A 15 -10.00 -7.43 -8.74
CA VAL A 15 -10.54 -6.06 -8.86
C VAL A 15 -9.50 -5.01 -8.47
N TYR A 16 -8.66 -5.33 -7.48
CA TYR A 16 -7.64 -4.43 -6.96
C TYR A 16 -6.22 -4.88 -7.38
N PRO A 17 -5.29 -3.92 -7.59
CA PRO A 17 -3.91 -4.23 -7.94
C PRO A 17 -3.09 -4.67 -6.73
N ALA A 18 -2.08 -5.50 -6.96
CA ALA A 18 -1.06 -5.82 -5.99
C ALA A 18 0.09 -4.83 -5.97
N ILE A 19 0.78 -4.80 -4.83
CA ILE A 19 2.05 -4.11 -4.64
C ILE A 19 3.13 -5.17 -4.70
N LEU A 20 4.09 -5.00 -5.61
CA LEU A 20 5.23 -5.91 -5.77
C LEU A 20 6.53 -5.17 -5.48
N PRO A 21 7.51 -5.83 -4.82
CA PRO A 21 8.82 -5.26 -4.63
C PRO A 21 9.49 -5.13 -6.00
N VAL A 22 9.61 -3.88 -6.46
CA VAL A 22 10.30 -3.54 -7.71
C VAL A 22 11.37 -2.51 -7.34
N ASP A 23 12.63 -2.85 -7.58
CA ASP A 23 13.77 -2.01 -7.21
C ASP A 23 13.63 -0.58 -7.74
N GLY A 24 13.87 0.40 -6.87
CA GLY A 24 13.81 1.82 -7.21
C GLY A 24 12.40 2.37 -7.44
N SER A 25 11.36 1.55 -7.29
CA SER A 25 9.98 2.00 -7.38
C SER A 25 9.47 2.55 -6.05
N LYS A 26 8.55 3.52 -6.12
CA LYS A 26 7.83 4.03 -4.95
C LYS A 26 6.35 4.01 -5.23
N VAL A 27 5.60 3.41 -4.33
CA VAL A 27 4.15 3.35 -4.42
C VAL A 27 3.56 4.44 -3.50
N PRO A 28 2.93 5.49 -4.04
CA PRO A 28 2.17 6.41 -3.21
C PRO A 28 0.93 5.71 -2.65
N GLY A 29 0.64 5.99 -1.39
CA GLY A 29 -0.48 5.42 -0.65
C GLY A 29 -0.86 6.28 0.55
N LYS A 30 -1.68 5.74 1.42
CA LYS A 30 -1.99 6.34 2.73
C LYS A 30 -1.59 5.33 3.80
N VAL A 31 -1.14 5.84 4.93
CA VAL A 31 -0.78 5.03 6.09
C VAL A 31 -1.83 5.29 7.15
N TRP A 32 -2.46 4.23 7.62
CA TRP A 32 -3.36 4.28 8.78
C TRP A 32 -2.55 3.91 10.02
N GLN A 33 -2.68 4.73 11.07
CA GLN A 33 -1.99 4.54 12.34
C GLN A 33 -3.03 4.33 13.45
N GLY A 34 -2.64 3.61 14.51
CA GLY A 34 -3.54 3.33 15.64
C GLY A 34 -4.57 2.22 15.37
N ILE A 35 -4.33 1.36 14.37
CA ILE A 35 -5.13 0.15 14.14
C ILE A 35 -4.84 -0.85 15.26
N THR A 36 -5.89 -1.43 15.83
CA THR A 36 -5.77 -2.49 16.85
C THR A 36 -5.43 -3.84 16.21
N ASP A 37 -4.84 -4.76 16.97
CA ASP A 37 -4.51 -6.10 16.47
C ASP A 37 -5.75 -6.81 15.89
N ARG A 38 -6.92 -6.63 16.51
CA ARG A 38 -8.17 -7.24 16.03
C ARG A 38 -8.64 -6.67 14.70
N GLU A 39 -8.50 -5.36 14.48
CA GLU A 39 -8.83 -4.74 13.20
C GLU A 39 -7.81 -5.14 12.12
N LEU A 40 -6.54 -5.30 12.51
CA LEU A 40 -5.50 -5.79 11.62
C LEU A 40 -5.78 -7.23 11.16
N ASP A 41 -6.25 -8.10 12.05
CA ASP A 41 -6.70 -9.46 11.68
C ASP A 41 -7.85 -9.45 10.66
N VAL A 42 -8.77 -8.49 10.77
CA VAL A 42 -9.88 -8.36 9.80
C VAL A 42 -9.34 -7.96 8.42
N LEU A 43 -8.32 -7.11 8.36
CA LEU A 43 -7.65 -6.77 7.10
C LEU A 43 -6.93 -7.98 6.51
N ASP A 44 -6.24 -8.78 7.33
CA ASP A 44 -5.60 -10.02 6.85
C ASP A 44 -6.64 -10.99 6.24
N ILE A 45 -7.80 -11.17 6.88
CA ILE A 45 -8.87 -12.05 6.37
C ILE A 45 -9.45 -11.50 5.06
N PHE A 46 -9.59 -10.19 4.94
CA PHE A 46 -10.16 -9.57 3.75
C PHE A 46 -9.25 -9.68 2.52
N GLU A 47 -7.94 -9.57 2.74
CA GLU A 47 -6.94 -9.66 1.67
C GLU A 47 -6.68 -11.12 1.23
N ASP A 48 -7.06 -12.12 2.06
CA ASP A 48 -7.06 -13.55 1.74
C ASP A 48 -5.67 -14.09 1.31
N GLU A 49 -5.60 -15.34 0.81
CA GLU A 49 -4.33 -16.00 0.45
C GLU A 49 -3.56 -15.34 -0.70
N GLU A 50 -4.19 -14.45 -1.48
CA GLU A 50 -3.54 -13.81 -2.63
C GLU A 50 -2.63 -12.64 -2.26
N TYR A 51 -2.72 -12.15 -1.03
CA TYR A 51 -1.93 -11.04 -0.54
C TYR A 51 -1.31 -11.40 0.80
N VAL A 52 -0.01 -11.12 0.94
CA VAL A 52 0.72 -11.40 2.17
C VAL A 52 1.01 -10.09 2.88
N ARG A 53 0.75 -10.05 4.19
CA ARG A 53 1.14 -8.93 5.03
C ARG A 53 2.65 -8.91 5.20
N GLU A 54 3.30 -7.90 4.63
CA GLU A 54 4.72 -7.64 4.81
C GLU A 54 4.97 -6.32 5.54
N THR A 55 6.02 -6.27 6.35
CA THR A 55 6.47 -5.03 7.00
C THR A 55 7.34 -4.25 6.03
N VAL A 56 6.99 -2.98 5.80
CA VAL A 56 7.55 -2.18 4.71
C VAL A 56 8.18 -0.88 5.21
N GLY A 57 9.31 -0.49 4.63
CA GLY A 57 9.92 0.81 4.91
C GLY A 57 9.14 1.95 4.27
N ILE A 58 8.65 2.92 5.06
CA ILE A 58 7.88 4.06 4.51
C ILE A 58 8.60 5.41 4.56
N SER A 59 8.32 6.30 3.61
CA SER A 59 8.63 7.74 3.73
C SER A 59 7.34 8.57 3.79
N LEU A 60 7.16 9.28 4.89
CA LEU A 60 6.01 10.15 5.11
C LEU A 60 6.18 11.42 4.26
N ALA A 61 5.26 11.67 3.33
CA ALA A 61 5.19 12.95 2.65
C ALA A 61 4.26 13.87 3.44
N VAL A 62 4.82 14.56 4.42
CA VAL A 62 4.07 15.54 5.21
C VAL A 62 3.90 16.79 4.36
N SER A 63 2.72 16.96 3.76
CA SER A 63 2.38 18.25 3.14
C SER A 63 2.06 19.24 4.27
N PRO A 64 2.77 20.39 4.37
CA PRO A 64 2.54 21.37 5.43
C PRO A 64 1.16 22.05 5.36
N PHE A 65 0.31 21.68 4.38
CA PHE A 65 -1.01 22.27 4.16
C PHE A 65 -2.17 21.27 4.01
N ALA A 66 -1.97 19.96 4.18
CA ALA A 66 -3.01 18.99 3.86
C ALA A 66 -3.45 18.14 5.07
N GLY A 67 -4.68 18.35 5.52
CA GLY A 67 -5.41 17.46 6.43
C GLY A 67 -5.73 16.06 5.87
N LEU A 68 -5.04 15.59 4.82
CA LEU A 68 -5.17 14.25 4.24
C LEU A 68 -3.82 13.86 3.58
N GLY A 69 -2.90 13.32 4.37
CA GLY A 69 -1.51 13.03 3.93
C GLY A 69 -1.37 11.73 3.12
N LEU A 70 -0.81 11.84 1.92
CA LEU A 70 -0.26 10.73 1.14
C LEU A 70 1.14 10.36 1.69
N CYS A 71 1.46 9.08 1.80
CA CYS A 71 2.76 8.55 2.20
C CYS A 71 3.34 7.70 1.05
N SER A 72 4.64 7.80 0.79
CA SER A 72 5.31 6.98 -0.24
C SER A 72 6.34 6.08 0.40
N SER A 73 6.30 4.78 0.18
CA SER A 73 7.27 3.86 0.77
C SER A 73 8.64 3.89 0.07
N ARG A 74 9.73 3.61 0.79
CA ARG A 74 11.07 3.44 0.23
C ARG A 74 11.45 1.96 0.38
N TRP A 75 11.68 1.33 -0.76
CA TRP A 75 12.30 0.01 -0.88
C TRP A 75 13.55 0.15 -1.73
#